data_AF-A0A976IDV1-F1
#
_entry.id   AF-A0A976IDV1-F1
#
_cell.length_a   1.000
_cell.length_b   1.000
_cell.length_c   1.000
_cell.angle_alpha   90.00
_cell.angle_beta   90.00
_cell.angle_gamma   90.00
#
_symmetry.space_group_name_H-M   'P 1'
#
loop_
_entity.id
_entity.type
_entity.pdbx_description
1 polymer ?
#
loop_
_entity_poly.entity_id
_entity_poly.type
_entity_poly.pdbx_seq_one_letter_code
_entity_poly.pdbx_strand_id
1 'polypeptide(L)'
;MPLALHLGFAPHKWLRLLLKLRVSNSQELYLVSSSIGAMLGAYVGAFPIPLDWDRPWQQWPLTCIYGTIIGHTAGILVQIFISTSSMSFAAKLAKND
;
A
#
# COMPACT_ATOMS: atom_id res chain seq x y z
N MET A 1 -8.04 -6.37 3.54
CA MET A 1 -8.84 -5.93 2.38
C MET A 1 -9.74 -4.72 2.71
N PRO A 2 -9.18 -3.59 3.19
CA PRO A 2 -10.00 -2.40 3.46
C PRO A 2 -10.52 -1.73 2.18
N LEU A 3 -9.73 -1.78 1.09
CA LEU A 3 -10.09 -1.19 -0.20
C LEU A 3 -11.30 -1.87 -0.84
N ALA A 4 -11.39 -3.20 -0.77
CA ALA A 4 -12.53 -3.95 -1.29
C ALA A 4 -13.82 -3.67 -0.53
N LEU A 5 -13.73 -3.58 0.80
CA LEU A 5 -14.85 -3.30 1.68
C LEU A 5 -15.36 -1.86 1.51
N HIS A 6 -14.45 -0.91 1.24
CA HIS A 6 -14.81 0.49 1.04
C HIS A 6 -15.36 0.78 -0.37
N LEU A 7 -14.83 0.16 -1.41
CA LEU A 7 -15.24 0.43 -2.79
C LEU A 7 -16.44 -0.40 -3.26
N GLY A 8 -16.65 -1.59 -2.68
CA GLY A 8 -17.68 -2.52 -3.12
C GLY A 8 -17.55 -2.91 -4.59
N PHE A 9 -18.68 -3.21 -5.24
CA PHE A 9 -18.74 -3.64 -6.65
C PHE A 9 -18.87 -2.44 -7.60
N ALA A 10 -17.78 -1.66 -7.75
CA ALA A 10 -17.75 -0.47 -8.61
C ALA A 10 -16.50 -0.46 -9.52
N PRO A 11 -16.48 -1.24 -10.62
CA PRO A 11 -15.26 -1.52 -11.41
C PRO A 11 -14.55 -0.27 -11.93
N HIS A 12 -15.30 0.79 -12.24
CA HIS A 12 -14.75 2.08 -12.67
C HIS A 12 -13.91 2.77 -11.58
N LYS A 13 -14.24 2.60 -10.29
CA LYS A 13 -13.45 3.14 -9.16
C LYS A 13 -12.17 2.35 -8.98
N TRP A 14 -12.25 1.03 -9.06
CA TRP A 14 -11.09 0.14 -9.02
C TRP A 14 -10.07 0.48 -10.12
N LEU A 15 -10.54 0.62 -11.35
CA LEU A 15 -9.67 0.94 -12.49
C LEU A 15 -9.03 2.32 -12.34
N ARG A 16 -9.77 3.30 -11.80
CA ARG A 16 -9.24 4.64 -11.53
C ARG A 16 -8.15 4.63 -10.46
N LEU A 17 -8.40 3.92 -9.36
CA LEU A 17 -7.56 3.96 -8.17
C LEU A 17 -6.33 3.04 -8.29
N LEU A 18 -6.49 1.82 -8.81
CA LEU A 18 -5.38 0.85 -8.92
C LEU A 18 -4.61 0.97 -10.23
N LEU A 19 -5.28 1.14 -11.36
CA LEU A 19 -4.62 1.14 -12.68
C LEU A 19 -4.22 2.56 -13.12
N LYS A 20 -5.10 3.54 -12.95
CA LYS A 20 -4.82 4.94 -13.32
C LYS A 20 -4.13 5.75 -12.21
N LEU A 21 -4.00 5.18 -11.00
CA LEU A 21 -3.41 5.81 -9.82
C LEU A 21 -3.91 7.24 -9.56
N ARG A 22 -5.16 7.54 -9.94
CA ARG A 22 -5.74 8.88 -9.81
C ARG A 22 -6.50 8.98 -8.51
N VAL A 23 -5.85 9.59 -7.53
CA VAL A 23 -6.35 9.72 -6.16
C VAL A 23 -6.91 11.12 -5.93
N SER A 24 -8.10 11.22 -5.35
CA SER A 24 -8.77 12.49 -5.08
C SER A 24 -8.86 12.82 -3.59
N ASN A 25 -8.87 11.81 -2.72
CA ASN A 25 -9.02 12.01 -1.28
C ASN A 25 -7.90 11.33 -0.48
N SER A 26 -7.58 11.83 0.71
CA SER A 26 -6.55 11.24 1.57
C SER A 26 -6.89 9.81 2.00
N GLN A 27 -8.18 9.50 2.14
CA GLN A 27 -8.64 8.13 2.41
C GLN A 27 -8.36 7.20 1.23
N GLU A 28 -8.60 7.65 -0.01
CA GLU A 28 -8.28 6.87 -1.20
C GLU A 28 -6.77 6.63 -1.31
N LEU A 29 -5.96 7.63 -0.96
CA LEU A 29 -4.50 7.49 -0.96
C LEU A 29 -4.03 6.45 0.06
N TYR A 30 -4.60 6.45 1.27
CA TYR A 30 -4.37 5.40 2.27
C TYR A 30 -4.76 4.01 1.76
N LEU A 31 -5.94 3.87 1.16
CA LEU A 31 -6.42 2.58 0.68
C LEU A 31 -5.54 2.03 -0.46
N VAL A 32 -5.15 2.89 -1.41
CA VAL A 32 -4.33 2.50 -2.57
C VAL A 32 -2.90 2.19 -2.14
N SER A 33 -2.25 3.08 -1.40
CA SER A 33 -0.86 2.90 -0.94
C SER A 33 -0.68 1.63 -0.09
N SER A 34 -1.59 1.41 0.86
CA SER A 34 -1.54 0.24 1.74
C SER A 34 -1.86 -1.07 1.01
N SER A 35 -2.70 -1.04 -0.03
CA SER A 35 -3.01 -2.23 -0.85
C SER A 35 -1.89 -2.56 -1.83
N ILE A 36 -1.32 -1.56 -2.51
CA ILE A 36 -0.17 -1.75 -3.40
C ILE A 36 1.05 -2.22 -2.61
N GLY A 37 1.32 -1.59 -1.46
CA GLY A 37 2.40 -2.01 -0.56
C GLY A 37 2.23 -3.46 -0.12
N ALA A 38 1.03 -3.88 0.27
CA ALA A 38 0.73 -5.26 0.62
C ALA A 38 0.99 -6.24 -0.55
N MET A 39 0.55 -5.91 -1.77
CA MET A 39 0.78 -6.74 -2.97
C MET A 39 2.26 -6.87 -3.31
N LEU A 40 3.00 -5.75 -3.30
CA LEU A 40 4.44 -5.75 -3.55
C LEU A 40 5.19 -6.52 -2.47
N GLY A 41 4.81 -6.34 -1.21
CA GLY A 41 5.38 -7.08 -0.09
C GLY A 41 5.14 -8.59 -0.20
N ALA A 42 3.93 -9.01 -0.58
CA ALA A 42 3.62 -10.41 -0.85
C ALA A 42 4.48 -10.99 -1.99
N TYR A 43 4.65 -10.22 -3.07
CA TYR A 43 5.46 -10.60 -4.22
C TYR A 43 6.94 -10.78 -3.85
N VAL A 44 7.52 -9.82 -3.12
CA VAL A 44 8.90 -9.93 -2.62
C VAL A 44 9.04 -11.08 -1.63
N GLY A 45 8.02 -11.30 -0.78
CA GLY A 45 7.96 -12.44 0.13
C GLY A 45 7.93 -13.80 -0.58
N ALA A 46 7.72 -13.84 -1.89
CA ALA A 46 7.81 -15.07 -2.68
C ALA A 46 9.26 -15.41 -3.09
N PHE A 47 10.20 -14.48 -3.00
CA PHE A 47 11.60 -14.73 -3.38
C PHE A 47 12.38 -15.69 -2.46
N PRO A 48 12.14 -15.75 -1.13
CA PRO A 48 12.85 -16.68 -0.25
C PRO A 48 12.41 -18.15 -0.37
N ILE A 49 11.29 -18.41 -1.04
CA ILE A 49 10.70 -19.75 -1.26
C ILE A 49 11.64 -20.71 -2.00
N PRO A 50 12.17 -20.36 -3.19
CA PRO A 50 13.02 -21.28 -3.94
C PRO A 50 14.46 -21.41 -3.40
N LEU A 51 14.86 -20.61 -2.41
CA LEU A 51 16.25 -20.52 -1.95
C LEU A 51 16.62 -21.55 -0.86
N ASP A 52 15.64 -22.08 -0.13
CA ASP A 52 15.75 -23.25 0.77
C ASP A 52 14.35 -23.58 1.35
N TRP A 53 13.61 -24.53 0.77
CA TRP A 53 12.24 -24.85 1.19
C TRP A 53 12.16 -25.66 2.50
N ASP A 54 13.29 -26.23 2.94
CA ASP A 54 13.33 -27.17 4.08
C ASP A 54 13.35 -26.51 5.46
N ARG A 55 13.15 -25.19 5.54
CA ARG A 55 13.05 -24.47 6.81
C ARG A 55 11.58 -24.22 7.20
N PRO A 56 11.19 -24.47 8.45
CA PRO A 56 9.81 -24.28 8.90
C PRO A 56 9.31 -22.84 8.72
N TRP A 57 10.21 -21.85 8.74
CA TRP A 57 9.85 -20.43 8.52
C TRP A 57 9.73 -20.03 7.04
N GLN A 58 10.22 -20.85 6.10
CA GLN A 58 10.13 -20.65 4.65
C GLN A 58 8.93 -21.37 4.01
N GLN A 59 8.15 -22.11 4.80
CA GLN A 59 6.99 -22.83 4.28
C GLN A 59 5.97 -21.88 3.68
N TRP A 60 5.48 -22.20 2.48
CA TRP A 60 4.38 -21.44 1.88
C TRP A 60 3.13 -21.50 2.75
N PRO A 61 2.40 -20.38 2.97
CA PRO A 61 2.63 -19.02 2.44
C PRO A 61 3.27 -18.04 3.44
N LEU A 62 4.01 -18.52 4.45
CA LEU A 62 4.46 -17.70 5.60
C LEU A 62 5.28 -16.48 5.18
N THR A 63 6.28 -16.64 4.33
CA THR A 63 7.14 -15.54 3.86
C THR A 63 6.35 -14.47 3.12
N CYS A 64 5.35 -14.86 2.33
CA CYS A 64 4.42 -13.95 1.67
C CYS A 64 3.51 -13.24 2.66
N ILE A 65 3.05 -13.89 3.73
CA ILE A 65 2.25 -13.24 4.78
C ILE A 65 3.09 -12.16 5.49
N TYR A 66 4.31 -12.48 5.91
CA TYR A 66 5.20 -11.49 6.51
C TYR A 66 5.50 -10.34 5.56
N GLY A 67 5.81 -10.65 4.29
CA GLY A 67 5.99 -9.65 3.24
C GLY A 67 4.76 -8.76 3.07
N THR A 68 3.56 -9.34 3.05
CA THR A 68 2.28 -8.61 2.95
C THR A 68 2.12 -7.62 4.11
N ILE A 69 2.36 -8.05 5.35
CA ILE A 69 2.23 -7.21 6.54
C ILE A 69 3.23 -6.06 6.48
N ILE A 70 4.52 -6.36 6.22
CA ILE A 70 5.57 -5.35 6.12
C ILE A 70 5.27 -4.35 5.01
N GLY A 71 4.89 -4.84 3.83
CA GLY A 71 4.54 -4.02 2.69
C GLY A 71 3.30 -3.15 2.93
N HIS A 72 2.29 -3.68 3.63
CA HIS A 72 1.11 -2.91 4.03
C HIS A 72 1.49 -1.76 4.96
N THR A 73 2.27 -2.03 5.99
CA THR A 73 2.76 -1.02 6.94
C THR A 73 3.61 0.04 6.23
N ALA A 74 4.51 -0.37 5.34
CA ALA A 74 5.31 0.55 4.54
C ALA A 74 4.43 1.45 3.66
N GLY A 75 3.39 0.91 3.02
CA GLY A 75 2.43 1.69 2.24
C GLY A 75 1.73 2.78 3.06
N ILE A 76 1.35 2.46 4.30
CA ILE A 76 0.75 3.44 5.23
C ILE A 76 1.76 4.54 5.61
N LEU A 77 3.01 4.17 5.89
CA LEU A 77 4.06 5.14 6.21
C LEU A 77 4.32 6.11 5.05
N VAL A 78 4.34 5.60 3.81
CA VAL A 78 4.45 6.42 2.60
C VAL A 78 3.29 7.41 2.51
N GLN A 79 2.06 6.96 2.79
CA GLN A 79 0.89 7.84 2.79
C GLN A 79 1.01 8.96 3.83
N ILE A 80 1.41 8.63 5.05
CA ILE A 80 1.61 9.62 6.13
C ILE A 80 2.65 10.64 5.69
N PHE A 81 3.78 10.18 5.13
CA PHE A 81 4.84 11.05 4.65
C PHE A 81 4.37 12.03 3.56
N ILE A 82 3.62 11.54 2.57
CA ILE A 82 3.06 12.38 1.49
C ILE A 82 2.09 13.41 2.07
N SER A 83 1.21 12.98 2.98
CA SER A 83 0.20 13.85 3.60
C SER A 83 0.84 14.96 4.43
N THR A 84 1.84 14.64 5.25
CA THR A 84 2.58 15.61 6.05
C THR A 84 3.35 16.60 5.17
N SER A 85 3.99 16.11 4.11
CA SER A 85 4.74 16.96 3.17
C SER A 85 3.82 17.96 2.45
N SER A 86 2.65 17.50 2.01
CA SER A 86 1.63 18.34 1.37
C SER A 86 1.12 19.44 2.33
N MET A 87 0.83 19.07 3.59
CA MET A 87 0.37 20.03 4.59
C MET A 87 1.45 21.05 4.96
N SER A 88 2.71 20.63 5.08
CA SER A 88 3.84 21.53 5.33
C SER A 88 4.04 22.53 4.18
N PHE A 89 3.90 22.07 2.94
CA PHE A 89 3.96 22.93 1.76
C PHE A 89 2.82 23.95 1.74
N ALA A 90 1.58 23.52 1.99
CA ALA A 90 0.42 24.41 2.05
C ALA A 90 0.56 25.48 3.15
N ALA A 91 1.06 25.10 4.33
CA ALA A 91 1.31 26.04 5.44
C ALA A 91 2.39 27.06 5.09
N LYS A 92 3.41 26.67 4.32
CA LYS A 92 4.46 27.58 3.87
C LYS A 92 3.94 28.58 2.83
N LEU A 93 3.03 28.17 1.96
CA LEU A 93 2.40 29.04 0.98
C LEU A 93 1.55 30.12 1.66
N ALA A 94 0.68 29.71 2.61
CA ALA A 94 -0.21 30.61 3.34
C ALA A 94 0.49 31.64 4.23
N LYS A 95 1.79 31.44 4.53
CA LYS A 95 2.60 32.41 5.29
C LYS A 95 3.25 33.46 4.39
N ASN A 96 3.36 33.19 3.09
CA ASN A 96 4.00 34.08 2.12
C ASN A 96 3.00 35.01 1.41
N ASP A 97 1.70 34.79 1.59
CA ASP A 97 0.59 35.68 1.17
C ASP A 97 0.25 36.67 2.29
#